data_AF-X1LFY0-F1
#
_entry.id   AF-X1LFY0-F1
#
_cell.length_a   1.000
_cell.length_b   1.000
_cell.length_c   1.000
_cell.angle_alpha   90.00
_cell.angle_beta   90.00
_cell.angle_gamma   90.00
#
_symmetry.space_group_name_H-M   'P 1'
#
loop_
_entity.id
_entity.type
_entity.pdbx_description
1 polymer ?
#
loop_
_entity_poly.entity_id
_entity_poly.type
_entity_poly.pdbx_seq_one_letter_code
_entity_poly.pdbx_strand_id
1 'polypeptide(L)'
;GAKRIAIMHDNTTFALGVAEETKKALQLKIDAGEVEIVYYDAITPGEKDFSVPLTKLRETNPDVFYFTGYYPEAALIVSQARDIGIECLFVGGNAAINDEFVKIAGIEKAKGCFMTQEPMPAELPYPESK
;
A
#
# COMPACT_ATOMS: atom_id res chain seq x y z
N GLY A 1 9.65 11.52 -10.63
CA GLY A 1 8.58 10.97 -9.78
C GLY A 1 8.57 9.46 -9.93
N ALA A 2 7.87 8.74 -9.05
CA ALA A 2 7.72 7.29 -9.13
C ALA A 2 7.05 6.87 -10.46
N LYS A 3 7.56 5.81 -11.09
CA LYS A 3 7.07 5.28 -12.37
C LYS A 3 6.68 3.82 -12.28
N ARG A 4 7.42 3.02 -11.49
CA ARG A 4 7.20 1.58 -11.31
C ARG A 4 6.37 1.35 -10.06
N ILE A 5 5.14 0.90 -10.23
CA ILE A 5 4.16 0.79 -9.14
C ILE A 5 3.90 -0.70 -8.88
N ALA A 6 4.15 -1.13 -7.65
CA ALA A 6 3.69 -2.41 -7.14
C ALA A 6 2.40 -2.20 -6.35
N ILE A 7 1.38 -3.03 -6.59
CA ILE A 7 0.13 -3.03 -5.84
C ILE A 7 -0.05 -4.42 -5.23
N MET A 8 -0.32 -4.48 -3.93
CA MET A 8 -0.67 -5.72 -3.23
C MET A 8 -1.95 -5.50 -2.44
N HIS A 9 -2.83 -6.51 -2.43
CA HIS A 9 -4.09 -6.43 -1.71
C HIS A 9 -4.31 -7.64 -0.79
N ASP A 10 -5.09 -7.47 0.27
CA ASP A 10 -5.40 -8.56 1.22
C ASP A 10 -6.50 -9.53 0.73
N ASN A 11 -6.90 -9.43 -0.54
CA ASN A 11 -7.88 -10.30 -1.20
C ASN A 11 -9.32 -10.20 -0.65
N THR A 12 -9.57 -9.38 0.37
CA THR A 12 -10.93 -9.04 0.77
C THR A 12 -11.60 -8.21 -0.32
N THR A 13 -12.93 -8.28 -0.40
CA THR A 13 -13.71 -7.50 -1.39
C THR A 13 -13.40 -6.00 -1.31
N PHE A 14 -13.22 -5.49 -0.09
CA PHE A 14 -12.86 -4.09 0.14
C PHE A 14 -11.49 -3.76 -0.46
N ALA A 15 -10.44 -4.48 -0.06
CA ALA A 15 -9.08 -4.21 -0.52
C ALA A 15 -8.93 -4.39 -2.04
N LEU A 16 -9.50 -5.47 -2.59
CA LEU A 16 -9.50 -5.73 -4.03
C LEU A 16 -10.21 -4.59 -4.79
N GLY A 17 -11.33 -4.11 -4.27
CA GLY A 17 -12.03 -2.95 -4.85
C GLY A 17 -11.13 -1.71 -4.92
N VAL A 18 -10.44 -1.37 -3.82
CA VAL A 18 -9.51 -0.23 -3.77
C VAL A 18 -8.32 -0.44 -4.73
N ALA A 19 -7.77 -1.65 -4.81
CA ALA A 19 -6.66 -1.97 -5.71
C ALA A 19 -7.04 -1.81 -7.19
N GLU A 20 -8.23 -2.29 -7.57
CA GLU A 20 -8.75 -2.16 -8.93
C GLU A 20 -9.12 -0.71 -9.29
N GLU A 21 -9.73 0.05 -8.37
CA GLU A 21 -9.98 1.48 -8.59
C GLU A 21 -8.66 2.28 -8.69
N THR A 22 -7.63 1.89 -7.95
CA THR A 22 -6.30 2.50 -8.07
C THR A 22 -5.69 2.26 -9.46
N LYS A 23 -5.80 1.03 -9.99
CA LYS A 23 -5.37 0.74 -11.37
C LYS A 23 -6.12 1.57 -12.39
N LYS A 24 -7.45 1.69 -12.24
CA LYS A 24 -8.28 2.55 -13.11
C LYS A 24 -7.85 4.01 -13.04
N ALA A 25 -7.60 4.54 -11.84
CA ALA A 25 -7.14 5.91 -11.65
C ALA A 25 -5.76 6.17 -12.29
N LEU A 26 -4.91 5.14 -12.36
CA LEU A 26 -3.59 5.21 -13.01
C LEU A 26 -3.66 5.01 -14.52
N GLN A 27 -4.78 4.57 -15.09
CA GLN A 27 -4.88 4.16 -16.50
C GLN A 27 -4.41 5.24 -17.48
N LEU A 28 -4.81 6.50 -17.29
CA LEU A 28 -4.38 7.60 -18.17
C LEU A 28 -2.86 7.79 -18.17
N LYS A 29 -2.20 7.55 -17.03
CA LYS A 29 -0.74 7.63 -16.90
C LYS A 29 -0.05 6.42 -17.50
N ILE A 30 -0.67 5.25 -17.40
CA ILE A 30 -0.20 4.02 -18.05
C ILE A 30 -0.25 4.19 -19.57
N ASP A 31 -1.38 4.67 -20.10
CA ASP A 31 -1.58 4.91 -21.54
C ASP A 31 -0.59 5.95 -22.09
N ALA A 32 -0.22 6.95 -21.27
CA ALA A 32 0.80 7.94 -21.60
C ALA A 32 2.25 7.44 -21.45
N GLY A 33 2.46 6.20 -20.98
CA GLY A 33 3.79 5.64 -20.70
C GLY A 33 4.52 6.34 -19.54
N GLU A 34 3.80 7.06 -18.68
CA GLU A 34 4.37 7.76 -17.53
C GLU A 34 4.62 6.82 -16.34
N VAL A 35 3.76 5.81 -16.18
CA VAL A 35 3.82 4.81 -15.11
C VAL A 35 3.55 3.40 -15.63
N GLU A 36 4.00 2.40 -14.88
CA GLU A 36 3.84 0.98 -15.16
C GLU A 36 3.46 0.24 -13.88
N ILE A 37 2.44 -0.63 -13.93
CA ILE A 37 2.16 -1.57 -12.85
C ILE A 37 3.09 -2.78 -13.02
N VAL A 38 4.11 -2.88 -12.17
CA VAL A 38 5.17 -3.89 -12.29
C VAL A 38 4.90 -5.13 -11.45
N TYR A 39 3.98 -5.01 -10.48
CA TYR A 39 3.54 -6.10 -9.62
C TYR A 39 2.07 -5.89 -9.23
N TYR A 40 1.28 -6.95 -9.31
CA TYR A 40 -0.11 -7.00 -8.85
C TYR A 40 -0.40 -8.39 -8.31
N ASP A 41 -0.60 -8.51 -7.01
CA ASP A 41 -0.82 -9.81 -6.36
C ASP A 41 -1.59 -9.64 -5.05
N ALA A 42 -1.97 -10.77 -4.47
CA ALA A 42 -2.76 -10.85 -3.26
C ALA A 42 -2.00 -11.56 -2.13
N ILE A 43 -2.35 -11.21 -0.89
CA ILE A 43 -2.05 -12.00 0.31
C ILE A 43 -3.34 -12.54 0.92
N THR A 44 -3.22 -13.48 1.85
CA THR A 44 -4.38 -13.93 2.65
C THR A 44 -4.31 -13.33 4.05
N PRO A 45 -5.38 -12.69 4.56
CA PRO A 45 -5.39 -12.12 5.90
C PRO A 45 -5.16 -13.19 6.96
N GLY A 46 -4.48 -12.84 8.05
CA GLY A 46 -4.15 -13.76 9.14
C GLY A 46 -2.86 -14.57 8.93
N GLU A 47 -2.29 -14.58 7.73
CA GLU A 47 -0.94 -15.09 7.49
C GLU A 47 0.11 -14.28 8.30
N LYS A 48 1.23 -14.93 8.62
CA LYS A 48 2.34 -14.32 9.36
C LYS A 48 3.62 -14.23 8.55
N ASP A 49 3.68 -14.92 7.42
CA ASP A 49 4.83 -14.99 6.54
C ASP A 49 4.40 -14.58 5.13
N PHE A 50 4.90 -13.43 4.69
CA PHE A 50 4.68 -12.85 3.37
C PHE A 50 5.95 -12.90 2.50
N SER A 51 6.93 -13.73 2.87
CA SER A 51 8.22 -13.82 2.19
C SER A 51 8.10 -14.14 0.69
N VAL A 52 7.17 -15.02 0.30
CA VAL A 52 6.95 -15.41 -1.10
C VAL A 52 6.46 -14.22 -1.95
N PRO A 53 5.31 -13.58 -1.64
CA PRO A 53 4.85 -12.43 -2.42
C PRO A 53 5.85 -11.26 -2.35
N LEU A 54 6.49 -11.02 -1.21
CA LEU A 54 7.50 -9.96 -1.09
C LEU A 54 8.77 -10.23 -1.92
N THR A 55 9.21 -11.47 -2.02
CA THR A 55 10.36 -11.83 -2.87
C THR A 55 10.05 -11.55 -4.34
N LYS A 56 8.87 -11.98 -4.81
CA LYS A 56 8.41 -11.67 -6.18
C LYS A 56 8.32 -10.17 -6.40
N LEU A 57 7.74 -9.43 -5.45
CA LEU A 57 7.62 -7.98 -5.53
C LEU A 57 8.99 -7.31 -5.63
N ARG A 58 9.96 -7.73 -4.82
CA ARG A 58 11.33 -7.19 -4.84
C ARG A 58 11.99 -7.34 -6.21
N GLU A 59 11.80 -8.49 -6.87
CA GLU A 59 12.34 -8.75 -8.21
C GLU A 59 11.81 -7.80 -9.28
N THR A 60 10.64 -7.19 -9.05
CA THR A 60 10.07 -6.18 -9.94
C THR A 60 10.67 -4.78 -9.77
N ASN A 61 11.51 -4.57 -8.75
CA ASN A 61 12.18 -3.29 -8.45
C ASN A 61 11.24 -2.07 -8.56
N PRO A 62 10.19 -1.97 -7.72
CA PRO A 62 9.23 -0.86 -7.77
C PRO A 62 9.79 0.42 -7.14
N ASP A 63 9.32 1.57 -7.61
CA ASP A 63 9.56 2.88 -6.99
C ASP A 63 8.59 3.13 -5.82
N VAL A 64 7.37 2.60 -5.93
CA VAL A 64 6.30 2.69 -4.94
C VAL A 64 5.65 1.33 -4.77
N PHE A 65 5.40 0.98 -3.51
CA PHE A 65 4.64 -0.19 -3.12
C PHE A 65 3.37 0.23 -2.40
N TYR A 66 2.23 0.04 -3.05
CA TYR A 66 0.91 0.35 -2.52
C TYR A 66 0.24 -0.91 -1.98
N PHE A 67 -0.07 -0.92 -0.69
CA PHE A 67 -0.80 -2.01 -0.06
C PHE A 67 -2.24 -1.58 0.28
N THR A 68 -3.20 -2.38 -0.15
CA THR A 68 -4.62 -2.20 0.17
C THR A 68 -5.07 -3.33 1.09
N GLY A 69 -5.48 -2.98 2.30
CA GLY A 69 -5.80 -3.94 3.34
C GLY A 69 -5.66 -3.31 4.72
N TYR A 70 -5.78 -4.13 5.76
CA TYR A 70 -5.82 -3.65 7.14
C TYR A 70 -4.42 -3.53 7.77
N TYR A 71 -4.34 -2.73 8.84
CA TYR A 71 -3.11 -2.44 9.56
C TYR A 71 -2.32 -3.67 10.06
N PRO A 72 -2.91 -4.82 10.49
CA PRO A 72 -2.12 -5.94 10.98
C PRO A 72 -1.23 -6.55 9.89
N GLU A 73 -1.82 -6.82 8.73
CA GLU A 73 -1.11 -7.30 7.54
C GLU A 73 -0.14 -6.24 7.02
N ALA A 74 -0.58 -4.98 6.88
CA ALA A 74 0.26 -3.89 6.39
C ALA A 74 1.55 -3.73 7.22
N ALA A 75 1.45 -3.82 8.54
CA ALA A 75 2.58 -3.68 9.44
C ALA A 75 3.57 -4.84 9.33
N LEU A 76 3.08 -6.07 9.24
CA LEU A 76 3.92 -7.26 9.02
C LEU A 76 4.59 -7.21 7.64
N ILE A 77 3.85 -6.81 6.61
CA ILE A 77 4.34 -6.65 5.24
C ILE A 77 5.47 -5.62 5.20
N VAL A 78 5.28 -4.41 5.75
CA VAL A 78 6.34 -3.41 5.81
C VAL A 78 7.55 -3.96 6.56
N SER A 79 7.32 -4.60 7.69
CA SER A 79 8.40 -5.14 8.51
C SER A 79 9.26 -6.13 7.74
N GLN A 80 8.62 -7.11 7.09
CA GLN A 80 9.29 -8.15 6.31
C GLN A 80 9.86 -7.63 4.99
N ALA A 81 9.22 -6.63 4.37
CA ALA A 81 9.71 -6.01 3.15
C ALA A 81 11.06 -5.32 3.38
N ARG A 82 11.19 -4.56 4.48
CA ARG A 82 12.46 -3.93 4.87
C ARG A 82 13.53 -4.97 5.21
N ASP A 83 13.16 -6.06 5.87
CA ASP A 83 14.12 -7.14 6.19
C ASP A 83 14.79 -7.75 4.94
N ILE A 84 14.10 -7.73 3.79
CA ILE A 84 14.64 -8.26 2.53
C ILE A 84 15.16 -7.18 1.58
N GLY A 85 15.27 -5.93 2.04
CA GLY A 85 15.85 -4.80 1.33
C GLY A 85 14.91 -4.11 0.33
N ILE A 86 13.59 -4.30 0.43
CA ILE A 86 12.65 -3.44 -0.28
C ILE A 86 12.62 -2.11 0.47
N GLU A 87 13.24 -1.07 -0.07
CA GLU A 87 13.31 0.28 0.54
C GLU A 87 12.48 1.33 -0.19
N CYS A 88 11.72 0.92 -1.22
CA CYS A 88 10.84 1.80 -1.96
C CYS A 88 9.75 2.42 -1.07
N LEU A 89 9.13 3.51 -1.56
CA LEU A 89 8.08 4.21 -0.83
C LEU A 89 6.90 3.26 -0.57
N PHE A 90 6.64 2.94 0.69
CA PHE A 90 5.45 2.21 1.08
C PHE A 90 4.28 3.19 1.24
N VAL A 91 3.15 2.84 0.64
CA VAL A 91 1.89 3.56 0.80
C VAL A 91 0.82 2.56 1.21
N GLY A 92 0.16 2.76 2.34
CA GLY A 92 -0.99 1.96 2.75
C GLY A 92 -2.31 2.65 2.43
N GLY A 93 -3.38 1.87 2.31
CA GLY A 93 -4.75 2.38 2.29
C GLY A 93 -5.19 2.97 3.64
N ASN A 94 -6.36 3.62 3.66
CA ASN A 94 -6.98 4.19 4.86
C ASN A 94 -7.12 3.19 6.02
N ALA A 95 -7.42 1.92 5.71
CA ALA A 95 -7.55 0.84 6.69
C ALA A 95 -6.23 0.44 7.38
N ALA A 96 -5.08 0.95 6.91
CA ALA A 96 -3.79 0.79 7.56
C ALA A 96 -3.50 1.86 8.62
N ILE A 97 -4.36 2.89 8.76
CA ILE A 97 -4.18 3.99 9.72
C ILE A 97 -4.60 3.53 11.11
N ASN A 98 -3.62 3.08 11.90
CA ASN A 98 -3.80 2.68 13.28
C ASN A 98 -2.46 2.78 14.05
N ASP A 99 -2.48 3.19 15.31
CA ASP A 99 -1.27 3.25 16.15
C ASP A 99 -0.57 1.89 16.29
N GLU A 100 -1.33 0.79 16.25
CA GLU A 100 -0.79 -0.57 16.27
C GLU A 100 0.07 -0.89 15.05
N PHE A 101 -0.12 -0.20 13.91
CA PHE A 101 0.75 -0.37 12.73
C PHE A 101 2.22 -0.11 13.10
N VAL A 102 2.49 1.02 13.77
CA VAL A 102 3.85 1.42 14.16
C VAL A 102 4.40 0.47 15.23
N LYS A 103 3.56 0.01 16.17
CA LYS A 103 3.96 -0.93 17.21
C LYS A 103 4.36 -2.29 16.64
N ILE A 104 3.60 -2.80 15.66
CA ILE A 104 3.85 -4.10 15.02
C ILE A 104 5.05 -4.01 14.08
N ALA A 105 5.11 -2.98 13.22
CA ALA A 105 6.20 -2.83 12.25
C ALA A 105 7.53 -2.43 12.91
N GLY A 106 7.47 -1.74 14.05
CA GLY A 106 8.60 -1.06 14.65
C GLY A 106 8.85 0.30 14.00
N ILE A 107 9.19 1.30 14.82
CA ILE A 107 9.31 2.70 14.38
C ILE A 107 10.28 2.89 13.20
N GLU A 108 11.42 2.19 13.22
CA GLU A 108 12.44 2.32 12.17
C GLU A 108 11.93 1.85 10.80
N LYS A 109 11.12 0.79 10.77
CA LYS A 109 10.56 0.24 9.52
C LYS A 109 9.31 1.00 9.06
N ALA A 110 8.52 1.50 10.00
CA ALA A 110 7.33 2.29 9.73
C ALA A 110 7.65 3.72 9.25
N LYS A 111 8.79 4.27 9.65
CA LYS A 111 9.20 5.64 9.31
C LYS A 111 9.20 5.85 7.79
N GLY A 112 8.58 6.95 7.36
CA GLY A 112 8.50 7.33 5.95
C GLY A 112 7.43 6.56 5.15
N CYS A 113 6.67 5.65 5.78
CA CYS A 113 5.46 5.12 5.18
C CYS A 113 4.40 6.23 5.09
N PHE A 114 3.68 6.27 3.97
CA PHE A 114 2.52 7.13 3.78
C PHE A 114 1.25 6.29 3.85
N MET A 115 0.14 6.94 4.19
CA MET A 115 -1.18 6.33 4.13
C MET A 115 -2.10 7.26 3.35
N THR A 116 -2.95 6.68 2.50
CA THR A 116 -4.04 7.43 1.87
C THR A 116 -5.21 7.50 2.84
N GLN A 117 -5.86 8.65 2.93
CA GLN A 117 -7.11 8.81 3.68
C GLN A 117 -8.06 9.73 2.90
N GLU A 118 -9.35 9.56 3.15
CA GLU A 118 -10.37 10.50 2.74
C GLU A 118 -10.16 11.86 3.42
N PRO A 119 -10.66 12.96 2.81
CA PRO A 119 -10.67 14.25 3.46
C PRO A 119 -11.38 14.18 4.82
N MET A 120 -10.78 14.79 5.84
CA MET A 120 -11.43 14.96 7.13
C MET A 120 -12.64 15.88 6.99
N PRO A 121 -13.67 15.76 7.87
CA PRO A 121 -14.83 16.65 7.82
C PRO A 121 -14.47 18.14 7.79
N ALA A 122 -13.45 18.55 8.55
CA ALA A 122 -12.93 19.90 8.58
C ALA A 122 -12.31 20.40 7.24
N GLU A 123 -11.92 19.47 6.35
CA GLU A 123 -11.34 19.74 5.04
C GLU A 123 -12.40 19.83 3.93
N LEU A 124 -13.64 19.45 4.23
CA LEU A 124 -14.74 19.52 3.27
C LEU A 124 -15.22 20.96 3.07
N PRO A 125 -15.64 21.33 1.83
CA PRO A 125 -16.09 22.68 1.52
C PRO A 125 -17.47 23.02 2.10
N TYR A 126 -18.16 22.06 2.71
CA TYR A 126 -19.53 22.20 3.19
C TYR A 126 -19.55 22.68 4.65
N PRO A 127 -20.28 23.77 4.98
CA PRO A 127 -20.37 24.30 6.34
C PRO A 127 -20.87 23.28 7.37
N GLU A 128 -21.75 22.37 6.97
CA GLU A 128 -22.35 21.32 7.83
C GLU A 128 -21.36 20.22 8.20
N SER A 129 -20.18 20.18 7.56
CA SER A 129 -19.13 19.20 7.82
C SER A 129 -18.12 19.66 8.90
N LYS A 130 -18.24 20.90 9.39
CA LYS A 130 -17.33 21.50 10.37
C LYS A 130 -17.84 21.36 11.79
#